data_AF-A0A537GIX2-F1
#
_entry.id   AF-A0A537GIX2-F1
#
_cell.length_a   1.000
_cell.length_b   1.000
_cell.length_c   1.000
_cell.angle_alpha   90.00
_cell.angle_beta   90.00
_cell.angle_gamma   90.00
#
_symmetry.space_group_name_H-M   'P 1'
#
loop_
_entity.id
_entity.type
_entity.pdbx_description
1 polymer ?
#
loop_
_entity_poly.entity_id
_entity_poly.type
_entity_poly.pdbx_seq_one_letter_code
_entity_poly.pdbx_strand_id
1 'polypeptide(L)'
;MRSIVVECVVPLVPSRADEVETMAKSIGYEVVDRVIQHRKSLHHTYCIGPGKLDEIKQLTSEKKIEAVLFANRLPGSQVFKI
;
A
#
# COMPACT_ATOMS: atom_id res chain seq x y z
N MET A 1 5.63 13.98 -6.96
CA MET A 1 5.71 13.36 -5.62
C MET A 1 5.91 11.87 -5.81
N ARG A 2 7.02 11.31 -5.31
CA ARG A 2 7.34 9.88 -5.47
C ARG A 2 6.45 9.04 -4.58
N SER A 3 5.83 8.00 -5.13
CA SER A 3 4.88 7.18 -4.40
C SER A 3 5.04 5.69 -4.67
N ILE A 4 4.47 4.90 -3.77
CA ILE A 4 4.31 3.46 -3.93
C ILE A 4 2.86 3.09 -3.71
N VAL A 5 2.39 2.05 -4.41
CA VAL A 5 1.07 1.47 -4.18
C VAL A 5 1.22 0.23 -3.30
N VAL A 6 0.37 0.10 -2.28
CA VAL A 6 0.36 -1.03 -1.35
C VAL A 6 -1.01 -1.69 -1.38
N GLU A 7 -1.03 -3.01 -1.54
CA GLU A 7 -2.27 -3.78 -1.46
C GLU A 7 -2.06 -5.11 -0.72
N CYS A 8 -2.97 -5.41 0.20
CA CYS A 8 -3.18 -6.73 0.74
C CYS A 8 -4.31 -7.42 -0.03
N VAL A 9 -3.97 -8.42 -0.84
CA VAL A 9 -4.93 -9.22 -1.61
C VAL A 9 -5.41 -10.39 -0.74
N VAL A 10 -6.72 -10.51 -0.60
CA VAL A 10 -7.39 -11.65 0.04
C VAL A 10 -8.10 -12.51 -1.02
N PRO A 11 -8.30 -13.81 -0.77
CA PRO A 11 -9.04 -14.66 -1.71
C PRO A 11 -10.40 -14.06 -2.06
N LEU A 12 -10.83 -14.26 -3.31
CA LEU A 12 -12.15 -13.86 -3.82
C LEU A 12 -12.37 -12.34 -3.99
N VAL A 13 -11.36 -11.51 -3.73
CA VAL A 13 -11.41 -10.06 -3.99
C VAL A 13 -10.42 -9.71 -5.10
N PRO A 14 -10.86 -9.04 -6.18
CA PRO A 14 -9.95 -8.62 -7.25
C PRO A 14 -9.00 -7.53 -6.73
N SER A 15 -7.78 -7.54 -7.26
CA SER A 15 -6.79 -6.50 -6.98
C SER A 15 -7.25 -5.16 -7.57
N ARG A 16 -7.02 -4.09 -6.82
CA ARG A 16 -7.28 -2.70 -7.21
C ARG A 16 -6.00 -1.87 -7.38
N ALA A 17 -4.83 -2.48 -7.21
CA ALA A 17 -3.55 -1.77 -7.31
C ALA A 17 -3.36 -1.07 -8.67
N ASP A 18 -3.79 -1.68 -9.77
CA ASP A 18 -3.72 -1.09 -11.12
C ASP A 18 -4.56 0.18 -11.26
N GLU A 19 -5.78 0.15 -10.72
CA GLU A 19 -6.70 1.28 -10.74
C GLU A 19 -6.12 2.44 -9.91
N VAL A 20 -5.64 2.15 -8.70
CA VAL A 20 -5.03 3.14 -7.80
C VAL A 20 -3.78 3.76 -8.42
N GLU A 21 -2.93 2.97 -9.07
CA GLU A 21 -1.78 3.51 -9.78
C GLU A 21 -2.19 4.45 -10.92
N THR A 22 -3.18 4.04 -11.71
CA THR A 22 -3.66 4.85 -12.85
C THR A 22 -4.21 6.19 -12.36
N MET A 23 -4.99 6.17 -11.27
CA MET A 23 -5.49 7.37 -10.62
C MET A 23 -4.35 8.24 -10.09
N ALA A 24 -3.37 7.64 -9.38
CA ALA A 24 -2.21 8.33 -8.84
C ALA A 24 -1.39 9.04 -9.92
N LYS A 25 -1.11 8.34 -11.02
CA LYS A 25 -0.42 8.91 -12.20
C LYS A 25 -1.21 10.06 -12.81
N SER A 26 -2.53 9.94 -12.89
CA SER A 26 -3.42 10.98 -13.42
C SER A 26 -3.40 12.27 -12.60
N ILE A 27 -3.18 12.18 -11.28
CA ILE A 27 -3.05 13.33 -10.37
C ILE A 27 -1.60 13.81 -10.18
N GLY A 28 -0.64 13.30 -10.97
CA GLY A 28 0.76 13.76 -10.98
C GLY A 28 1.68 13.08 -9.97
N TYR A 29 1.31 11.91 -9.43
CA TYR A 29 2.20 11.11 -8.61
C TYR A 29 3.10 10.24 -9.49
N GLU A 30 4.35 10.07 -9.07
CA GLU A 30 5.29 9.15 -9.70
C GLU A 30 5.27 7.84 -8.93
N VAL A 31 4.49 6.86 -9.41
CA VAL A 31 4.43 5.53 -8.79
C VAL A 31 5.68 4.75 -9.20
N VAL A 32 6.63 4.62 -8.27
CA VAL A 32 7.94 3.99 -8.53
C VAL A 32 7.95 2.49 -8.24
N ASP A 33 6.98 2.00 -7.46
CA ASP A 33 6.87 0.59 -7.11
C ASP A 33 5.47 0.18 -6.62
N ARG A 34 5.22 -1.13 -6.62
CA ARG A 34 4.00 -1.75 -6.09
C ARG A 34 4.34 -2.85 -5.10
N VAL A 35 3.74 -2.77 -3.93
CA VAL A 35 3.91 -3.75 -2.84
C VAL A 35 2.61 -4.53 -2.67
N ILE A 36 2.60 -5.76 -3.18
CA ILE A 36 1.45 -6.67 -3.06
C ILE A 36 1.74 -7.74 -2.03
N GLN A 37 0.82 -7.93 -1.07
CA GLN A 37 0.87 -9.00 -0.09
C GLN A 37 -0.37 -9.89 -0.21
N HIS A 38 -0.18 -11.19 -0.41
CA HIS A 38 -1.28 -12.15 -0.38
C HIS A 38 -1.50 -12.68 1.05
N ARG A 39 -2.74 -12.62 1.55
CA ARG A 39 -3.12 -13.17 2.87
C ARG A 39 -4.49 -13.82 2.81
N LYS A 40 -4.77 -14.77 3.71
CA LYS A 40 -6.14 -15.32 3.88
C LYS A 40 -7.12 -14.27 4.43
N SER A 41 -6.64 -13.33 5.23
CA SER A 41 -7.40 -12.23 5.81
C SER A 41 -6.50 -11.02 6.10
N LEU A 42 -7.10 -9.83 6.15
CA LEU A 42 -6.42 -8.58 6.47
C LEU A 42 -5.89 -8.59 7.91
N HIS A 43 -4.74 -7.96 8.13
CA HIS A 43 -4.24 -7.76 9.48
C HIS A 43 -5.11 -6.71 10.19
N HIS A 44 -5.65 -7.07 11.36
CA HIS A 44 -6.57 -6.22 12.11
C HIS A 44 -5.97 -4.85 12.50
N THR A 45 -4.66 -4.76 12.70
CA THR A 45 -3.97 -3.53 13.14
C THR A 45 -3.44 -2.66 11.99
N TYR A 46 -2.96 -3.29 10.92
CA TYR A 46 -2.08 -2.63 9.93
C TYR A 46 -2.54 -2.84 8.48
N CYS A 47 -3.66 -3.54 8.26
CA CYS A 47 -4.09 -4.07 6.95
C CYS A 47 -3.16 -5.16 6.39
N ILE A 48 -1.85 -4.89 6.35
CA ILE A 48 -0.76 -5.77 5.98
C ILE A 48 -0.08 -6.40 7.20
N GLY A 49 0.77 -7.40 7.01
CA GLY A 49 1.57 -7.98 8.10
C GLY A 49 2.67 -7.03 8.60
N PRO A 50 3.08 -7.12 9.89
CA PRO A 50 4.08 -6.23 10.49
C PRO A 50 5.44 -6.30 9.76
N GLY A 51 5.93 -7.49 9.39
CA GLY A 51 7.17 -7.59 8.63
C GLY A 51 7.11 -6.92 7.24
N LYS A 52 5.92 -6.90 6.61
CA LYS A 52 5.73 -6.18 5.34
C LYS A 52 5.67 -4.67 5.56
N LEU A 53 5.12 -4.23 6.69
CA LEU A 53 5.14 -2.82 7.09
C LEU A 53 6.58 -2.33 7.30
N ASP A 54 7.42 -3.13 7.96
CA ASP A 54 8.84 -2.81 8.15
C ASP A 54 9.61 -2.74 6.82
N GLU A 55 9.34 -3.68 5.91
CA GLU A 55 9.88 -3.66 4.53
C GLU A 55 9.46 -2.39 3.78
N ILE A 56 8.19 -1.99 3.88
CA ILE A 56 7.69 -0.75 3.25
C ILE A 56 8.41 0.46 3.85
N LYS A 57 8.59 0.51 5.17
CA LYS A 57 9.32 1.62 5.83
C LYS A 57 10.74 1.74 5.29
N GLN A 58 11.47 0.63 5.19
CA GLN A 58 12.81 0.62 4.60
C GLN A 58 12.78 1.11 3.14
N LEU A 59 11.86 0.58 2.33
CA LEU A 59 11.71 0.95 0.93
C LEU A 59 11.36 2.44 0.76
N THR A 60 10.53 3.00 1.65
CA THR A 60 10.20 4.43 1.62
C THR A 60 11.41 5.31 1.90
N SER A 61 12.26 4.93 2.86
CA SER A 61 13.51 5.64 3.16
C SER A 61 14.53 5.52 2.03
N GLU A 62 14.75 4.32 1.50
CA GLU A 62 15.73 4.05 0.44
C GLU A 62 15.38 4.74 -0.88
N LYS A 63 14.11 4.63 -1.30
CA LYS A 63 13.65 5.17 -2.59
C LYS A 63 13.16 6.61 -2.52
N LYS A 64 13.30 7.28 -1.36
CA LYS A 64 12.83 8.64 -1.09
C LYS A 64 11.36 8.82 -1.48
N ILE A 65 10.52 7.91 -0.99
CA ILE A 65 9.09 7.91 -1.23
C ILE A 65 8.44 8.96 -0.33
N GLU A 66 7.59 9.79 -0.91
CA GLU A 66 6.89 10.86 -0.22
C GLU A 66 5.44 10.47 0.12
N ALA A 67 4.87 9.49 -0.60
CA ALA A 67 3.51 9.01 -0.37
C ALA A 67 3.35 7.49 -0.52
N VAL A 68 2.60 6.90 0.40
CA VAL A 68 2.20 5.48 0.36
C VAL A 68 0.71 5.40 0.08
N LEU A 69 0.34 4.79 -1.05
CA LEU A 69 -1.02 4.71 -1.54
C LEU A 69 -1.60 3.34 -1.26
N PHE A 70 -2.53 3.23 -0.31
CA PHE A 70 -3.19 1.96 -0.01
C PHE A 70 -4.40 1.73 -0.92
N ALA A 71 -4.42 0.59 -1.61
CA ALA A 71 -5.59 0.17 -2.40
C ALA A 71 -6.71 -0.42 -1.52
N ASN A 72 -6.36 -0.97 -0.36
CA ASN A 72 -7.33 -1.37 0.64
C ASN A 72 -7.87 -0.17 1.40
N ARG A 73 -9.14 -0.23 1.78
CA ARG A 73 -9.71 0.73 2.72
C ARG A 73 -9.06 0.54 4.10
N LEU A 74 -8.43 1.60 4.61
CA LEU A 74 -7.92 1.65 5.97
C LEU A 74 -8.98 2.24 6.91
N PRO A 75 -9.45 1.50 7.93
CA PRO A 75 -10.18 2.08 9.05
C PRO A 75 -9.33 3.16 9.74
N GLY A 76 -9.96 4.18 10.32
CA GLY A 76 -9.25 5.28 10.97
C GLY A 76 -8.26 4.82 12.05
N SER A 77 -8.56 3.72 12.76
CA SER A 77 -7.67 3.13 13.76
C SER A 77 -6.37 2.54 13.19
N GLN A 78 -6.33 2.20 11.90
CA GLN A 78 -5.15 1.69 11.21
C GLN A 78 -4.30 2.82 10.64
N VAL A 79 -4.92 3.91 10.18
CA VAL A 79 -4.21 5.07 9.61
C VAL A 79 -3.19 5.66 10.58
N PHE A 80 -3.51 5.71 11.87
CA PHE A 80 -2.57 6.20 12.90
C PHE A 80 -1.47 5.21 13.30
N LYS A 81 -1.53 3.96 12.80
CA LYS A 81 -0.62 2.87 13.22
C LYS A 81 0.36 2.45 12.13
N ILE A 82 0.14 2.89 10.89
CA ILE A 82 0.95 2.55 9.72
C ILE A 82 2.13 3.52 9.61
#